data_AF-A0A523QTX4-F1
#
_entry.id   AF-A0A523QTX4-F1
#
_cell.length_a   1.000
_cell.length_b   1.000
_cell.length_c   1.000
_cell.angle_alpha   90.00
_cell.angle_beta   90.00
_cell.angle_gamma   90.00
#
_symmetry.space_group_name_H-M   'P 1'
#
loop_
_entity.id
_entity.type
_entity.pdbx_description
1 polymer ?
#
loop_
_entity_poly.entity_id
_entity_poly.type
_entity_poly.pdbx_seq_one_letter_code
_entity_poly.pdbx_strand_id
1 'polypeptide(L)'
;MKNNREFANIFDECLERILTGGETVEQCLVSYPEHAAELEPLLQTALNAKETLEIAPRPEFRERARYQILAELRDIEERKQRRFSLFGWQPRWATAAIAVLVLLVASSGTVAAAGNSMPDQPLYPVKLATERVRLVLIQSKLGKAEYYAELVDKRVSEIVNMAEKGKLKQMEKTAERMNNQLVAMATLVRTERGAPAVLTVPPAVPEAVPAPAEVTREAPETAVAPEEPKPSVMMAPPPPEDATQAPPPTRAGEPQKGRPSITATPAKPVPEKAPVLAPAPAAVPGPEGEADEDETLDRRARFKIILAQNARRHPEALRAALQRAPELARPALLRALETSNIEYEKLLEFLEELEEQAEKDDED
;
A
#
# COMPACT_ATOMS: atom_id res chain seq x y z
N MET A 1 16.61 24.14 -20.46
CA MET A 1 16.95 22.79 -19.92
C MET A 1 16.70 21.64 -20.92
N LYS A 2 15.87 21.78 -21.97
CA LYS A 2 15.61 20.70 -22.95
C LYS A 2 16.86 20.28 -23.75
N ASN A 3 17.66 21.25 -24.20
CA ASN A 3 18.83 21.00 -25.06
C ASN A 3 19.91 20.08 -24.44
N ASN A 4 20.07 20.07 -23.10
CA ASN A 4 21.10 19.24 -22.46
C ASN A 4 20.69 17.75 -22.38
N ARG A 5 19.39 17.46 -22.27
CA ARG A 5 18.88 16.08 -22.28
C ARG A 5 18.91 15.50 -23.69
N GLU A 6 18.60 16.32 -24.69
CA GLU A 6 18.68 15.94 -26.10
C GLU A 6 20.13 15.64 -26.51
N PHE A 7 21.08 16.49 -26.12
CA PHE A 7 22.51 16.25 -26.35
C PHE A 7 23.01 14.95 -25.69
N ALA A 8 22.65 14.71 -24.43
CA ALA A 8 23.02 13.48 -23.73
C ALA A 8 22.48 12.22 -24.43
N ASN A 9 21.23 12.27 -24.90
CA ASN A 9 20.65 11.16 -25.65
C ASN A 9 21.37 10.93 -27.00
N ILE A 10 21.72 11.99 -27.72
CA ILE A 10 22.49 11.89 -28.99
C ILE A 10 23.87 11.29 -28.74
N PHE A 11 24.53 11.70 -27.65
CA PHE A 11 25.82 11.16 -27.25
C PHE A 11 25.74 9.66 -26.90
N ASP A 12 24.75 9.26 -26.10
CA ASP A 12 24.51 7.85 -25.74
C ASP A 12 24.18 7.00 -26.97
N GLU A 13 23.38 7.53 -27.89
CA GLU A 13 23.05 6.87 -29.16
C GLU A 13 24.29 6.70 -30.05
N CYS A 14 25.14 7.73 -30.16
CA CYS A 14 26.42 7.62 -30.87
C CYS A 14 27.34 6.57 -30.24
N LEU A 15 27.41 6.51 -28.91
CA LEU A 15 28.19 5.47 -28.22
C LEU A 15 27.64 4.07 -28.50
N GLU A 16 26.32 3.88 -28.49
CA GLU A 16 25.72 2.58 -28.78
C GLU A 16 26.01 2.11 -30.21
N ARG A 17 25.89 3.01 -31.19
CA ARG A 17 26.19 2.72 -32.60
C ARG A 17 27.67 2.40 -32.84
N ILE A 18 28.58 3.12 -32.18
CA ILE A 18 30.02 2.86 -32.30
C ILE A 18 30.40 1.55 -31.58
N LEU A 19 29.93 1.36 -30.34
CA LEU A 19 30.33 0.22 -29.50
C LEU A 19 29.66 -1.11 -29.89
N THR A 20 28.43 -1.05 -30.39
CA THR A 20 27.63 -2.25 -30.73
C THR A 20 27.47 -2.42 -32.23
N GLY A 21 27.29 -1.30 -32.96
CA GLY A 21 27.08 -1.29 -34.41
C GLY A 21 28.35 -1.24 -35.25
N GLY A 22 29.51 -0.92 -34.65
CA GLY A 22 30.80 -0.85 -35.35
C GLY A 22 30.97 0.37 -36.26
N GLU A 23 30.16 1.41 -36.08
CA GLU A 23 30.32 2.69 -36.78
C GLU A 23 31.55 3.45 -36.29
N THR A 24 32.11 4.31 -37.14
CA THR A 24 33.23 5.20 -36.78
C THR A 24 32.74 6.54 -36.23
N VAL A 25 33.58 7.25 -35.48
CA VAL A 25 33.22 8.55 -34.87
C VAL A 25 32.77 9.53 -35.94
N GLU A 26 33.47 9.57 -37.06
CA GLU A 26 33.19 10.46 -38.19
C GLU A 26 31.82 10.18 -38.81
N GLN A 27 31.41 8.90 -38.89
CA GLN A 27 30.09 8.51 -39.39
C GLN A 27 28.96 8.97 -38.44
N CYS A 28 29.19 8.94 -37.13
CA CYS A 28 28.19 9.48 -36.19
C CYS A 28 28.11 11.01 -36.26
N LEU A 29 29.26 11.69 -36.41
CA LEU A 29 29.30 13.16 -36.53
C LEU A 29 28.63 13.68 -37.80
N VAL A 30 28.66 12.92 -38.90
CA VAL A 30 27.91 13.24 -40.13
C VAL A 30 26.40 13.20 -39.91
N SER A 31 25.92 12.35 -38.98
CA SER A 31 24.50 12.24 -38.66
C SER A 31 23.99 13.40 -37.79
N TYR A 32 24.88 14.10 -37.07
CA TYR A 32 24.55 15.21 -36.17
C TYR A 32 25.49 16.41 -36.35
N PRO A 33 25.46 17.09 -37.52
CA PRO A 33 26.41 18.16 -37.86
C PRO A 33 26.31 19.38 -36.95
N GLU A 34 25.13 19.66 -36.37
CA GLU A 34 24.90 20.81 -35.48
C GLU A 34 25.63 20.67 -34.13
N HIS A 35 25.88 19.44 -33.67
CA HIS A 35 26.53 19.15 -32.39
C HIS A 35 27.94 18.56 -32.55
N ALA A 36 28.45 18.45 -33.78
CA ALA A 36 29.69 17.74 -34.08
C ALA A 36 30.90 18.31 -33.33
N ALA A 37 31.01 19.64 -33.23
CA ALA A 37 32.13 20.31 -32.55
C ALA A 37 32.19 20.04 -31.03
N GLU A 38 31.05 19.72 -30.40
CA GLU A 38 30.98 19.41 -28.97
C GLU A 38 30.99 17.88 -28.71
N LEU A 39 30.44 17.07 -29.62
CA LEU A 39 30.37 15.62 -29.50
C LEU A 39 31.72 14.93 -29.76
N GLU A 40 32.49 15.40 -30.73
CA GLU A 40 33.77 14.79 -31.14
C GLU A 40 34.74 14.55 -29.96
N PRO A 41 35.08 15.56 -29.12
CA PRO A 41 36.02 15.35 -28.02
C PRO A 41 35.46 14.42 -26.93
N LEU A 42 34.15 14.42 -26.69
CA LEU A 42 33.52 13.56 -25.70
C LEU A 42 33.52 12.10 -26.15
N LEU A 43 33.24 11.84 -27.43
CA LEU A 43 33.25 10.49 -28.01
C LEU A 43 34.68 9.93 -28.02
N GLN A 44 35.66 10.74 -28.43
CA GLN A 44 37.07 10.34 -28.36
C GLN A 44 37.51 10.04 -26.93
N THR A 45 37.11 10.86 -25.95
CA THR A 45 37.42 10.62 -24.54
C THR A 45 36.81 9.32 -24.02
N ALA A 46 35.55 9.05 -24.35
CA ALA A 46 34.85 7.83 -23.93
C ALA A 46 35.46 6.57 -24.58
N LEU A 47 35.84 6.63 -25.86
CA LEU A 47 36.48 5.52 -26.56
C LEU A 47 37.89 5.25 -26.03
N ASN A 48 38.70 6.30 -25.82
CA ASN A 48 40.02 6.17 -25.18
C ASN A 48 39.89 5.60 -23.76
N ALA A 49 38.91 6.07 -22.98
CA ALA A 49 38.62 5.52 -21.66
C ALA A 49 38.25 4.03 -21.74
N LYS A 50 37.41 3.62 -22.71
CA LYS A 50 37.08 2.21 -22.92
C LYS A 50 38.33 1.38 -23.23
N GLU A 51 39.16 1.80 -24.19
CA GLU A 51 40.38 1.07 -24.57
C GLU A 51 41.32 0.91 -23.39
N THR A 52 41.47 1.95 -22.55
CA THR A 52 42.27 1.86 -21.32
C THR A 52 41.62 1.01 -20.22
N LEU A 53 40.29 0.87 -20.24
CA LEU A 53 39.48 0.09 -19.31
C LEU A 53 39.17 -1.33 -19.82
N GLU A 54 39.81 -1.81 -20.90
CA GLU A 54 39.75 -3.21 -21.35
C GLU A 54 40.47 -4.19 -20.39
N ILE A 55 40.29 -3.97 -19.09
CA ILE A 55 40.59 -4.93 -18.03
C ILE A 55 39.49 -5.98 -18.07
N ALA A 56 39.63 -6.94 -18.98
CA ALA A 56 38.82 -8.15 -18.94
C ALA A 56 39.06 -8.83 -17.58
N PRO A 57 38.02 -9.03 -16.74
CA PRO A 57 38.20 -9.70 -15.47
C PRO A 57 38.76 -11.11 -15.74
N ARG A 58 39.71 -11.56 -14.90
CA ARG A 58 40.30 -12.90 -15.03
C ARG A 58 39.17 -13.94 -15.18
N PRO A 59 39.31 -14.91 -16.10
CA PRO A 59 38.22 -15.84 -16.42
C PRO A 59 37.67 -16.58 -15.19
N GLU A 60 38.54 -16.92 -14.24
CA GLU A 60 38.16 -17.53 -12.96
C GLU A 60 37.29 -16.62 -12.07
N PHE A 61 37.55 -15.30 -12.08
CA PHE A 61 36.72 -14.33 -11.36
C PHE A 61 35.35 -14.17 -12.02
N ARG A 62 35.30 -14.17 -13.36
CA ARG A 62 34.06 -14.07 -14.13
C ARG A 62 33.14 -15.25 -13.87
N GLU A 63 33.67 -16.48 -13.89
CA GLU A 63 32.89 -17.68 -13.58
C GLU A 63 32.45 -17.72 -12.11
N ARG A 64 33.30 -17.28 -11.18
CA ARG A 64 32.94 -17.16 -9.76
C ARG A 64 31.84 -16.13 -9.53
N ALA A 65 31.95 -14.95 -10.14
CA ALA A 65 30.92 -13.91 -10.05
C ALA A 65 29.60 -14.37 -10.67
N ARG A 66 29.64 -15.03 -11.83
CA ARG A 66 28.46 -15.65 -12.44
C ARG A 66 27.80 -16.65 -11.52
N TYR A 67 28.58 -17.54 -10.93
CA TYR A 67 28.06 -18.54 -10.01
C TYR A 67 27.42 -17.89 -8.77
N GLN A 68 28.06 -16.87 -8.19
CA GLN A 68 27.52 -16.15 -7.03
C GLN A 68 26.20 -15.44 -7.36
N ILE A 69 26.14 -14.71 -8.48
CA ILE A 69 24.93 -14.02 -8.93
C ILE A 69 23.80 -15.02 -9.18
N LEU A 70 24.08 -16.12 -9.90
CA LEU A 70 23.06 -17.14 -10.18
C LEU A 70 22.61 -17.88 -8.91
N ALA A 71 23.51 -18.11 -7.95
CA ALA A 71 23.18 -18.71 -6.67
C ALA A 71 22.27 -17.79 -5.84
N GLU A 72 22.55 -16.49 -5.81
CA GLU A 72 21.71 -15.51 -5.11
C GLU A 72 20.34 -15.36 -5.77
N LEU A 73 20.28 -15.32 -7.11
CA LEU A 73 19.01 -15.28 -7.84
C LEU A 73 18.16 -16.52 -7.55
N ARG A 74 18.77 -17.71 -7.50
CA ARG A 74 18.08 -18.94 -7.16
C ARG A 74 17.59 -18.94 -5.72
N ASP A 75 18.35 -18.42 -4.77
CA ASP A 75 17.92 -18.32 -3.37
C ASP A 75 16.81 -17.27 -3.17
N ILE A 76 16.83 -16.17 -3.93
CA ILE A 76 15.71 -15.20 -4.00
C ILE A 76 14.46 -15.88 -4.57
N GLU A 77 14.61 -16.68 -5.63
CA GLU A 77 13.51 -17.43 -6.25
C GLU A 77 12.95 -18.50 -5.32
N GLU A 78 13.80 -19.25 -4.62
CA GLU A 78 13.38 -20.24 -3.62
C GLU A 78 12.70 -19.57 -2.41
N ARG A 79 13.18 -18.42 -1.93
CA ARG A 79 12.50 -17.66 -0.87
C ARG A 79 11.15 -17.10 -1.33
N LYS A 80 11.06 -16.65 -2.57
CA LYS A 80 9.80 -16.19 -3.20
C LYS A 80 8.84 -17.38 -3.35
N GLN A 81 9.30 -18.51 -3.86
CA GLN A 81 8.51 -19.73 -4.02
C GLN A 81 8.09 -20.32 -2.67
N ARG A 82 8.90 -20.24 -1.61
CA ARG A 82 8.49 -20.59 -0.24
C ARG A 82 7.42 -19.64 0.29
N ARG A 83 7.51 -18.31 0.05
CA ARG A 83 6.44 -17.35 0.38
C ARG A 83 5.15 -17.62 -0.38
N PHE A 84 5.22 -18.00 -1.67
CA PHE A 84 4.04 -18.42 -2.45
C PHE A 84 3.58 -19.85 -2.11
N SER A 85 4.43 -20.71 -1.57
CA SER A 85 4.10 -22.05 -1.10
C SER A 85 3.37 -22.04 0.24
N LEU A 86 3.54 -20.99 1.07
CA LEU A 86 2.64 -20.70 2.19
C LEU A 86 1.19 -20.42 1.75
N PHE A 87 0.97 -20.09 0.46
CA PHE A 87 -0.36 -20.00 -0.16
C PHE A 87 -0.80 -21.35 -0.78
N GLY A 88 0.13 -22.27 -1.03
CA GLY A 88 -0.12 -23.64 -1.51
C GLY A 88 -0.53 -24.62 -0.41
N TRP A 89 -0.28 -24.29 0.87
CA TRP A 89 -0.87 -24.95 2.03
C TRP A 89 -2.07 -24.17 2.55
N GLN A 90 -2.98 -23.76 1.66
CA GLN A 90 -4.35 -23.49 2.09
C GLN A 90 -5.01 -24.87 2.25
N PRO A 91 -5.17 -25.38 3.48
CA PRO A 91 -5.88 -26.64 3.63
C PRO A 91 -7.27 -26.47 3.03
N ARG A 92 -7.81 -27.50 2.36
CA ARG A 92 -9.06 -27.39 1.58
C ARG A 92 -10.26 -26.85 2.40
N TRP A 93 -10.16 -26.89 3.73
CA TRP A 93 -11.11 -26.25 4.63
C TRP A 93 -11.04 -24.72 4.63
N ALA A 94 -9.90 -24.09 4.35
CA ALA A 94 -9.75 -22.65 4.23
C ALA A 94 -10.44 -22.13 2.96
N THR A 95 -10.31 -22.85 1.83
CA THR A 95 -11.07 -22.54 0.61
C THR A 95 -12.58 -22.74 0.82
N ALA A 96 -12.98 -23.75 1.60
CA ALA A 96 -14.38 -23.95 1.95
C ALA A 96 -14.89 -22.85 2.91
N ALA A 97 -14.09 -22.44 3.89
CA ALA A 97 -14.42 -21.38 4.83
C ALA A 97 -14.53 -20.02 4.13
N ILE A 98 -13.62 -19.73 3.20
CA ILE A 98 -13.67 -18.52 2.36
C ILE A 98 -14.86 -18.61 1.40
N ALA A 99 -15.12 -19.75 0.76
CA ALA A 99 -16.29 -19.92 -0.10
C ALA A 99 -17.60 -19.76 0.69
N VAL A 100 -17.70 -20.27 1.91
CA VAL A 100 -18.85 -20.08 2.81
C VAL A 100 -18.96 -18.63 3.29
N LEU A 101 -17.84 -17.98 3.60
CA LEU A 101 -17.82 -16.56 3.96
C LEU A 101 -18.27 -15.69 2.78
N VAL A 102 -17.76 -15.98 1.58
CA VAL A 102 -18.16 -15.33 0.34
C VAL A 102 -19.61 -15.65 0.02
N LEU A 103 -20.09 -16.88 0.25
CA LEU A 103 -21.49 -17.25 0.07
C LEU A 103 -22.38 -16.52 1.07
N LEU A 104 -21.96 -16.35 2.33
CA LEU A 104 -22.65 -15.58 3.38
C LEU A 104 -22.65 -14.07 3.11
N VAL A 105 -21.62 -13.57 2.44
CA VAL A 105 -21.51 -12.17 1.98
C VAL A 105 -22.31 -11.95 0.68
N ALA A 106 -22.33 -12.93 -0.22
CA ALA A 106 -23.00 -12.92 -1.51
C ALA A 106 -24.49 -13.32 -1.43
N SER A 107 -24.93 -13.93 -0.34
CA SER A 107 -26.36 -14.06 0.00
C SER A 107 -26.88 -12.73 0.59
N SER A 108 -26.77 -11.68 -0.23
CA SER A 108 -27.63 -10.52 -0.41
C SER A 108 -28.31 -9.82 0.79
N GLY A 109 -27.79 -9.93 2.01
CA GLY A 109 -28.35 -9.18 3.15
C GLY A 109 -27.31 -8.71 4.17
N THR A 110 -26.16 -9.37 4.30
CA THR A 110 -25.21 -9.11 5.39
C THR A 110 -24.45 -7.79 5.23
N VAL A 111 -24.09 -7.38 4.01
CA VAL A 111 -23.36 -6.13 3.78
C VAL A 111 -24.26 -4.89 3.94
N ALA A 112 -25.49 -4.95 3.41
CA ALA A 112 -26.48 -3.89 3.60
C ALA A 112 -26.94 -3.80 5.07
N ALA A 113 -27.17 -4.94 5.73
CA ALA A 113 -27.50 -4.97 7.16
C ALA A 113 -26.31 -4.53 8.04
N ALA A 114 -25.06 -4.85 7.67
CA ALA A 114 -23.88 -4.39 8.38
C ALA A 114 -23.75 -2.86 8.35
N GLY A 115 -24.13 -2.21 7.24
CA GLY A 115 -24.18 -0.74 7.16
C GLY A 115 -25.03 -0.09 8.25
N ASN A 116 -26.11 -0.75 8.67
CA ASN A 116 -27.00 -0.29 9.74
C ASN A 116 -26.69 -0.90 11.11
N SER A 117 -25.56 -1.61 11.26
CA SER A 117 -25.19 -2.23 12.53
C SER A 117 -24.71 -1.21 13.56
N MET A 118 -25.06 -1.46 14.83
CA MET A 118 -24.67 -0.65 15.98
C MET A 118 -23.38 -1.18 16.63
N PRO A 119 -22.60 -0.36 17.38
CA PRO A 119 -21.32 -0.76 17.98
C PRO A 119 -21.36 -1.97 18.91
N ASP A 120 -22.53 -2.34 19.41
CA ASP A 120 -22.79 -3.48 20.27
C ASP A 120 -23.21 -4.76 19.51
N GLN A 121 -23.33 -4.70 18.18
CA GLN A 121 -23.79 -5.80 17.34
C GLN A 121 -22.62 -6.56 16.69
N PRO A 122 -22.78 -7.87 16.43
CA PRO A 122 -21.70 -8.72 15.90
C PRO A 122 -21.26 -8.35 14.48
N LEU A 123 -22.10 -7.66 13.70
CA LEU A 123 -21.78 -7.23 12.33
C LEU A 123 -21.03 -5.88 12.28
N TYR A 124 -20.86 -5.20 13.41
CA TYR A 124 -20.16 -3.90 13.46
C TYR A 124 -18.69 -3.94 13.01
N PRO A 125 -17.89 -4.98 13.34
CA PRO A 125 -16.54 -5.10 12.79
C PRO A 125 -16.52 -5.14 11.26
N VAL A 126 -17.54 -5.76 10.64
CA VAL A 126 -17.69 -5.81 9.18
C VAL A 126 -17.98 -4.41 8.64
N LYS A 127 -18.85 -3.64 9.30
CA LYS A 127 -19.11 -2.22 8.97
C LYS A 127 -17.81 -1.40 8.98
N LEU A 128 -17.02 -1.50 10.05
CA LEU A 128 -15.76 -0.77 10.14
C LEU A 128 -14.76 -1.19 9.06
N ALA A 129 -14.72 -2.48 8.70
CA ALA A 129 -13.85 -2.97 7.64
C ALA A 129 -14.26 -2.43 6.27
N THR A 130 -15.56 -2.44 5.94
CA THR A 130 -16.05 -1.93 4.65
C THR A 130 -15.85 -0.43 4.51
N GLU A 131 -16.04 0.35 5.58
CA GLU A 131 -15.75 1.78 5.59
C GLU A 131 -14.27 2.09 5.36
N ARG A 132 -13.35 1.32 5.96
CA ARG A 132 -11.90 1.47 5.73
C ARG A 132 -11.51 1.16 4.29
N VAL A 133 -12.07 0.09 3.73
CA VAL A 133 -11.84 -0.24 2.31
C VAL A 133 -12.32 0.91 1.42
N ARG A 134 -13.50 1.48 1.69
CA ARG A 134 -14.01 2.62 0.93
C ARG A 134 -13.11 3.86 1.05
N LEU A 135 -12.56 4.15 2.23
CA LEU A 135 -11.59 5.24 2.43
C LEU A 135 -10.30 5.05 1.61
N VAL A 136 -9.83 3.82 1.44
CA VAL A 136 -8.63 3.51 0.64
C VAL A 136 -8.91 3.63 -0.87
N LEU A 137 -10.13 3.29 -1.29
CA LEU A 137 -10.54 3.35 -2.70
C LEU A 137 -10.80 4.77 -3.20
N ILE A 138 -11.23 5.67 -2.34
CA ILE A 138 -11.36 7.09 -2.69
C ILE A 138 -9.94 7.64 -2.85
N GLN A 139 -9.61 8.22 -4.01
CA GLN A 139 -8.25 8.71 -4.29
C GLN A 139 -8.08 10.18 -3.88
N SER A 140 -9.00 11.05 -4.32
CA SER A 140 -9.01 12.49 -4.01
C SER A 140 -9.09 12.82 -2.51
N LYS A 141 -8.34 13.84 -2.07
CA LYS A 141 -8.37 14.30 -0.67
C LYS A 141 -9.71 14.94 -0.33
N LEU A 142 -10.30 15.73 -1.24
CA LEU A 142 -11.63 16.32 -1.07
C LEU A 142 -12.71 15.23 -0.97
N GLY A 143 -12.68 14.21 -1.84
CA GLY A 143 -13.58 13.07 -1.74
C GLY A 143 -13.42 12.27 -0.44
N LYS A 144 -12.20 12.12 0.08
CA LYS A 144 -11.96 11.53 1.40
C LYS A 144 -12.55 12.38 2.53
N ALA A 145 -12.41 13.70 2.45
CA ALA A 145 -12.98 14.63 3.43
C ALA A 145 -14.52 14.58 3.42
N GLU A 146 -15.15 14.57 2.24
CA GLU A 146 -16.59 14.33 2.06
C GLU A 146 -17.02 13.01 2.74
N TYR A 147 -16.30 11.92 2.51
CA TYR A 147 -16.62 10.64 3.11
C TYR A 147 -16.41 10.62 4.64
N TYR A 148 -15.40 11.32 5.17
CA TYR A 148 -15.26 11.49 6.62
C TYR A 148 -16.46 12.22 7.23
N ALA A 149 -17.01 13.25 6.55
CA ALA A 149 -18.21 13.93 7.01
C ALA A 149 -19.42 12.97 7.09
N GLU A 150 -19.60 12.08 6.10
CA GLU A 150 -20.63 11.03 6.15
C GLU A 150 -20.43 10.06 7.33
N LEU A 151 -19.18 9.70 7.63
CA LEU A 151 -18.88 8.81 8.74
C LEU A 151 -19.21 9.50 10.07
N VAL A 152 -18.89 10.79 10.22
CA VAL A 152 -19.21 11.55 11.43
C VAL A 152 -20.73 11.62 11.65
N ASP A 153 -21.54 11.90 10.61
CA ASP A 153 -23.01 11.87 10.71
C ASP A 153 -23.53 10.51 11.22
N LYS A 154 -22.96 9.41 10.72
CA LYS A 154 -23.26 8.05 11.20
C LYS A 154 -22.84 7.86 12.66
N ARG A 155 -21.66 8.34 13.07
CA ARG A 155 -21.19 8.22 14.47
C ARG A 155 -22.06 9.02 15.43
N VAL A 156 -22.54 10.20 15.05
CA VAL A 156 -23.49 10.99 15.86
C VAL A 156 -24.76 10.18 16.09
N SER A 157 -25.32 9.60 15.03
CA SER A 157 -26.52 8.74 15.14
C SER A 157 -26.29 7.53 16.07
N GLU A 158 -25.12 6.91 16.00
CA GLU A 158 -24.74 5.82 16.90
C GLU A 158 -24.58 6.28 18.35
N ILE A 159 -23.96 7.44 18.59
CA ILE A 159 -23.79 8.05 19.91
C ILE A 159 -25.16 8.34 20.53
N VAL A 160 -26.07 8.96 19.78
CA VAL A 160 -27.44 9.25 20.22
C VAL A 160 -28.16 7.97 20.64
N ASN A 161 -28.14 6.94 19.80
CA ASN A 161 -28.81 5.68 20.12
C ASN A 161 -28.20 4.95 21.33
N MET A 162 -26.88 5.02 21.50
CA MET A 162 -26.21 4.42 22.67
C MET A 162 -26.44 5.23 23.95
N ALA A 163 -26.53 6.55 23.84
CA ALA A 163 -26.87 7.44 24.94
C ALA A 163 -28.27 7.13 25.49
N GLU A 164 -29.27 6.99 24.61
CA GLU A 164 -30.63 6.60 24.99
C GLU A 164 -30.66 5.23 25.71
N LYS A 165 -29.75 4.32 25.35
CA LYS A 165 -29.61 2.99 25.97
C LYS A 165 -28.67 2.96 27.19
N GLY A 166 -28.08 4.10 27.59
CA GLY A 166 -27.14 4.19 28.70
C GLY A 166 -25.81 3.44 28.52
N LYS A 167 -25.41 3.13 27.26
CA LYS A 167 -24.20 2.35 26.95
C LYS A 167 -22.94 3.23 26.91
N LEU A 168 -22.53 3.71 28.09
CA LEU A 168 -21.46 4.70 28.23
C LEU A 168 -20.12 4.28 27.57
N LYS A 169 -19.66 3.04 27.80
CA LYS A 169 -18.35 2.59 27.28
C LYS A 169 -18.31 2.58 25.75
N GLN A 170 -19.38 2.14 25.09
CA GLN A 170 -19.46 2.12 23.63
C GLN A 170 -19.64 3.53 23.08
N MET A 171 -20.42 4.36 23.76
CA MET A 171 -20.61 5.77 23.41
C MET A 171 -19.29 6.54 23.41
N GLU A 172 -18.47 6.39 24.45
CA GLU A 172 -17.17 7.05 24.55
C GLU A 172 -16.21 6.60 23.43
N LYS A 173 -16.15 5.28 23.14
CA LYS A 173 -15.37 4.76 22.00
C LYS A 173 -15.84 5.30 20.66
N THR A 174 -17.15 5.47 20.46
CA THR A 174 -17.69 6.01 19.22
C THR A 174 -17.48 7.52 19.13
N ALA A 175 -17.56 8.24 20.24
CA ALA A 175 -17.22 9.66 20.31
C ALA A 175 -15.73 9.90 20.02
N GLU A 176 -14.84 9.07 20.55
CA GLU A 176 -13.41 9.10 20.23
C GLU A 176 -13.17 8.84 18.73
N ARG A 177 -13.85 7.84 18.16
CA ARG A 177 -13.78 7.57 16.71
C ARG A 177 -14.27 8.75 15.88
N MET A 178 -15.39 9.35 16.27
CA MET A 178 -15.94 10.55 15.63
C MET A 178 -14.94 11.70 15.65
N ASN A 179 -14.33 11.95 16.81
CA ASN A 179 -13.30 12.98 16.96
C ASN A 179 -12.09 12.70 16.05
N ASN A 180 -11.59 11.48 16.03
CA ASN A 180 -10.47 11.10 15.16
C ASN A 180 -10.80 11.29 13.67
N GLN A 181 -12.07 11.09 13.28
CA GLN A 181 -12.53 11.33 11.91
C GLN A 181 -12.61 12.83 11.58
N LEU A 182 -13.08 13.66 12.52
CA LEU A 182 -13.07 15.12 12.37
C LEU A 182 -11.65 15.65 12.22
N VAL A 183 -10.72 15.19 13.06
CA VAL A 183 -9.30 15.58 12.98
C VAL A 183 -8.67 15.12 11.67
N ALA A 184 -8.90 13.86 11.26
CA ALA A 184 -8.39 13.35 9.98
C ALA A 184 -8.91 14.16 8.78
N MET A 185 -10.20 14.53 8.80
CA MET A 185 -10.79 15.40 7.79
C MET A 185 -10.12 16.77 7.77
N ALA A 186 -9.89 17.39 8.93
CA ALA A 186 -9.19 18.67 9.03
C ALA A 186 -7.76 18.61 8.47
N THR A 187 -7.03 17.53 8.77
CA THR A 187 -5.68 17.34 8.20
C THR A 187 -5.71 17.22 6.68
N LEU A 188 -6.69 16.53 6.10
CA LEU A 188 -6.82 16.39 4.66
C LEU A 188 -7.12 17.72 3.97
N VAL A 189 -8.10 18.47 4.50
CA VAL A 189 -8.46 19.81 3.99
C VAL A 189 -7.25 20.75 4.06
N ARG A 190 -6.47 20.70 5.15
CA ARG A 190 -5.25 21.51 5.29
C ARG A 190 -4.15 21.12 4.29
N THR A 191 -3.98 19.84 4.01
CA THR A 191 -2.94 19.35 3.08
C THR A 191 -3.27 19.54 1.59
N GLU A 192 -4.49 19.97 1.24
CA GLU A 192 -4.78 20.48 -0.10
C GLU A 192 -4.00 21.77 -0.40
N ARG A 193 -3.66 22.56 0.63
CA ARG A 193 -2.92 23.83 0.56
C ARG A 193 -1.43 23.68 0.18
N GLY A 194 -0.94 22.51 -0.24
CA GLY A 194 0.51 22.25 -0.26
C GLY A 194 1.01 21.17 -1.20
N ALA A 195 0.61 21.17 -2.48
CA ALA A 195 1.27 20.35 -3.48
C ALA A 195 1.92 21.20 -4.60
N PRO A 196 3.14 21.72 -4.40
CA PRO A 196 4.17 21.51 -5.40
C PRO A 196 4.61 20.04 -5.32
N ALA A 197 4.67 19.36 -6.46
CA ALA A 197 5.27 18.05 -6.59
C ALA A 197 6.77 18.12 -6.24
N VAL A 198 7.10 18.04 -4.95
CA VAL A 198 8.48 17.88 -4.48
C VAL A 198 8.70 16.40 -4.25
N LEU A 199 9.42 15.81 -5.19
CA LEU A 199 10.10 14.53 -5.08
C LEU A 199 10.89 14.52 -3.76
N THR A 200 10.37 13.85 -2.72
CA THR A 200 11.10 13.70 -1.47
C THR A 200 12.18 12.64 -1.66
N VAL A 201 13.38 13.12 -1.93
CA VAL A 201 14.64 12.46 -1.59
C VAL A 201 14.58 12.08 -0.10
N PRO A 202 14.91 10.84 0.30
CA PRO A 202 14.92 10.46 1.70
C PRO A 202 16.00 11.27 2.46
N PRO A 203 15.74 11.72 3.71
CA PRO A 203 16.73 12.46 4.46
C PRO A 203 17.92 11.56 4.79
N ALA A 204 19.11 12.05 4.41
CA ALA A 204 20.38 11.51 4.83
C ALA A 204 20.47 11.48 6.37
N VAL A 205 20.91 10.33 6.89
CA VAL A 205 21.25 10.13 8.30
C VAL A 205 22.39 11.10 8.65
N PRO A 206 22.31 11.89 9.74
CA PRO A 206 23.46 12.68 10.16
C PRO A 206 24.54 11.76 10.74
N GLU A 207 25.66 11.77 10.05
CA GLU A 207 26.95 11.17 10.39
C GLU A 207 27.44 11.75 11.73
N ALA A 208 27.51 10.90 12.75
CA ALA A 208 28.05 11.26 14.05
C ALA A 208 29.58 11.30 13.99
N VAL A 209 30.14 12.51 14.15
CA VAL A 209 31.57 12.76 14.35
C VAL A 209 31.93 12.49 15.82
N PRO A 210 32.97 11.69 16.14
CA PRO A 210 33.61 11.76 17.44
C PRO A 210 34.90 12.60 17.36
N ALA A 211 34.96 13.66 18.17
CA ALA A 211 36.19 14.40 18.46
C ALA A 211 36.94 13.75 19.66
N PRO A 212 38.25 14.03 19.84
CA PRO A 212 39.19 13.06 20.41
C PRO A 212 39.61 13.31 21.88
N ALA A 213 40.08 12.21 22.47
CA ALA A 213 41.18 12.05 23.44
C ALA A 213 41.09 12.75 24.81
N GLU A 214 41.12 11.93 25.87
CA GLU A 214 42.05 12.18 26.96
C GLU A 214 42.60 10.87 27.55
N VAL A 215 43.93 10.84 27.62
CA VAL A 215 44.79 9.75 28.08
C VAL A 215 44.96 9.88 29.59
N THR A 216 44.82 8.79 30.35
CA THR A 216 45.60 8.62 31.58
C THR A 216 46.02 7.17 31.72
N ARG A 217 47.33 7.02 31.90
CA ARG A 217 48.12 5.80 31.95
C ARG A 217 47.97 5.13 33.30
N GLU A 218 47.94 3.79 33.33
CA GLU A 218 48.77 2.99 34.23
C GLU A 218 48.78 1.52 33.81
N ALA A 219 49.99 0.99 33.58
CA ALA A 219 50.32 -0.43 33.61
C ALA A 219 51.09 -0.68 34.93
N PRO A 220 51.29 -1.93 35.41
CA PRO A 220 52.32 -2.77 34.78
C PRO A 220 52.06 -4.30 34.76
N GLU A 221 52.82 -4.95 33.87
CA GLU A 221 53.52 -6.26 33.98
C GLU A 221 52.73 -7.54 34.35
N THR A 222 52.83 -8.67 33.63
CA THR A 222 54.06 -9.30 33.11
C THR A 222 53.77 -10.47 32.12
N ALA A 223 54.72 -10.68 31.18
CA ALA A 223 55.19 -11.97 30.62
C ALA A 223 54.24 -12.75 29.66
N VAL A 224 54.60 -13.32 28.49
CA VAL A 224 55.83 -13.78 27.82
C VAL A 224 55.54 -13.86 26.29
N ALA A 225 56.56 -13.74 25.43
CA ALA A 225 56.54 -14.03 23.97
C ALA A 225 57.56 -15.16 23.66
N PRO A 226 57.81 -15.60 22.40
CA PRO A 226 56.96 -16.04 21.28
C PRO A 226 57.42 -17.41 20.68
N GLU A 227 56.62 -18.10 19.84
CA GLU A 227 57.16 -19.14 18.90
C GLU A 227 56.20 -19.44 17.70
N GLU A 228 56.73 -19.33 16.47
CA GLU A 228 56.27 -20.03 15.23
C GLU A 228 56.95 -21.44 15.18
N PRO A 229 56.63 -22.44 14.29
CA PRO A 229 55.93 -22.43 12.98
C PRO A 229 54.97 -23.64 12.66
N LYS A 230 54.42 -23.66 11.43
CA LYS A 230 53.54 -24.67 10.74
C LYS A 230 54.21 -26.07 10.52
N PRO A 231 53.61 -27.05 9.78
CA PRO A 231 52.24 -27.61 9.67
C PRO A 231 52.20 -29.16 9.82
N SER A 232 51.01 -29.80 9.86
CA SER A 232 50.88 -31.21 9.43
C SER A 232 49.47 -31.58 8.95
N VAL A 233 49.48 -32.22 7.78
CA VAL A 233 48.43 -32.94 7.05
C VAL A 233 48.04 -34.21 7.82
N MET A 234 46.78 -34.65 7.74
CA MET A 234 46.41 -36.04 7.40
C MET A 234 44.88 -36.28 7.36
N MET A 235 44.44 -36.63 6.15
CA MET A 235 43.48 -37.67 5.75
C MET A 235 42.02 -37.71 6.24
N ALA A 236 41.18 -38.04 5.25
CA ALA A 236 39.73 -38.22 5.22
C ALA A 236 39.22 -39.51 5.92
N PRO A 237 37.91 -39.62 6.19
CA PRO A 237 37.24 -40.89 6.50
C PRO A 237 36.59 -41.56 5.26
N PRO A 238 36.33 -42.89 5.28
CA PRO A 238 36.05 -43.74 4.11
C PRO A 238 34.55 -43.92 3.77
N PRO A 239 34.20 -44.51 2.60
CA PRO A 239 32.81 -44.80 2.20
C PRO A 239 32.39 -46.24 2.55
N PRO A 240 31.08 -46.60 2.50
CA PRO A 240 30.63 -47.98 2.51
C PRO A 240 30.20 -48.49 1.11
N GLU A 241 30.57 -49.74 0.80
CA GLU A 241 30.18 -50.52 -0.38
C GLU A 241 29.18 -51.67 -0.04
N ASP A 242 28.15 -51.74 -0.89
CA ASP A 242 27.29 -52.79 -1.47
C ASP A 242 26.98 -54.23 -0.92
N ALA A 243 25.74 -54.63 -1.30
CA ALA A 243 25.22 -55.93 -1.79
C ALA A 243 24.66 -57.03 -0.85
N THR A 244 23.37 -57.41 -1.07
CA THR A 244 22.88 -58.80 -1.39
C THR A 244 21.38 -58.83 -1.82
N GLN A 245 21.08 -59.70 -2.80
CA GLN A 245 19.92 -59.95 -3.73
C GLN A 245 18.58 -60.51 -3.13
N ALA A 246 17.37 -60.12 -3.63
CA ALA A 246 16.36 -60.74 -4.57
C ALA A 246 15.50 -61.93 -4.04
N PRO A 247 14.26 -62.30 -4.54
CA PRO A 247 13.56 -62.01 -5.83
C PRO A 247 12.00 -61.69 -5.75
N PRO A 248 11.22 -61.57 -6.87
CA PRO A 248 9.82 -61.09 -6.92
C PRO A 248 8.75 -62.20 -7.19
N PRO A 249 7.43 -61.86 -7.18
CA PRO A 249 6.57 -62.27 -8.31
C PRO A 249 5.44 -61.28 -8.73
N THR A 250 5.40 -61.04 -10.04
CA THR A 250 4.30 -61.12 -11.04
C THR A 250 2.80 -61.08 -10.65
N ARG A 251 2.11 -60.04 -11.16
CA ARG A 251 0.85 -59.96 -11.97
C ARG A 251 -0.35 -60.90 -11.69
N ALA A 252 -1.55 -60.31 -11.46
CA ALA A 252 -2.78 -60.45 -12.27
C ALA A 252 -4.06 -59.96 -11.54
N GLY A 253 -4.99 -59.32 -12.28
CA GLY A 253 -6.43 -59.36 -11.96
C GLY A 253 -7.17 -58.02 -11.86
N GLU A 254 -7.78 -57.57 -12.97
CA GLU A 254 -9.08 -56.87 -12.92
C GLU A 254 -10.14 -57.79 -12.26
N PRO A 255 -11.23 -57.26 -11.69
CA PRO A 255 -12.44 -57.12 -12.51
C PRO A 255 -13.34 -55.89 -12.23
N GLN A 256 -14.01 -55.55 -13.31
CA GLN A 256 -15.20 -54.74 -13.52
C GLN A 256 -16.39 -54.91 -12.55
N LYS A 257 -17.12 -53.79 -12.41
CA LYS A 257 -18.59 -53.64 -12.56
C LYS A 257 -19.50 -54.13 -11.42
N GLY A 258 -20.07 -53.13 -10.72
CA GLY A 258 -21.28 -53.27 -9.91
C GLY A 258 -22.04 -51.95 -9.83
N ARG A 259 -23.06 -51.80 -10.67
CA ARG A 259 -24.13 -50.80 -10.52
C ARG A 259 -25.04 -51.25 -9.37
N PRO A 260 -25.73 -50.34 -8.67
CA PRO A 260 -27.18 -50.35 -8.86
C PRO A 260 -27.78 -48.96 -9.06
N SER A 261 -28.71 -48.91 -10.01
CA SER A 261 -29.72 -47.87 -10.17
C SER A 261 -30.73 -47.89 -9.02
N ILE A 262 -31.22 -46.72 -8.63
CA ILE A 262 -32.60 -46.39 -8.19
C ILE A 262 -32.60 -44.87 -7.89
N THR A 263 -33.55 -44.01 -8.21
CA THR A 263 -34.83 -44.05 -8.93
C THR A 263 -35.15 -42.59 -9.26
N ALA A 264 -35.52 -42.28 -10.50
CA ALA A 264 -36.15 -41.01 -10.85
C ALA A 264 -37.68 -41.16 -10.72
N THR A 265 -38.35 -40.13 -10.20
CA THR A 265 -39.77 -39.88 -10.43
C THR A 265 -39.98 -38.36 -10.59
N PRO A 266 -40.75 -37.91 -11.60
CA PRO A 266 -40.85 -36.50 -12.01
C PRO A 266 -42.18 -35.82 -11.63
N ALA A 267 -42.32 -34.56 -12.07
CA ALA A 267 -43.52 -33.67 -12.17
C ALA A 267 -43.57 -32.54 -11.11
N LYS A 268 -43.91 -31.27 -11.39
CA LYS A 268 -44.49 -30.55 -12.56
C LYS A 268 -44.34 -29.00 -12.34
N PRO A 269 -44.91 -28.06 -13.15
CA PRO A 269 -44.21 -26.86 -13.65
C PRO A 269 -44.65 -25.48 -13.07
N VAL A 270 -43.90 -24.47 -13.53
CA VAL A 270 -43.90 -22.98 -13.44
C VAL A 270 -45.29 -22.28 -13.40
N PRO A 271 -45.40 -21.06 -12.80
CA PRO A 271 -45.49 -19.81 -13.59
C PRO A 271 -44.47 -18.75 -13.06
N GLU A 272 -43.61 -18.10 -13.86
CA GLU A 272 -43.78 -17.09 -14.93
C GLU A 272 -44.07 -15.67 -14.41
N LYS A 273 -43.03 -14.79 -14.55
CA LYS A 273 -42.99 -13.30 -14.53
C LYS A 273 -43.19 -12.60 -13.17
N ALA A 274 -42.45 -11.56 -12.74
CA ALA A 274 -41.41 -10.67 -13.27
C ALA A 274 -40.87 -9.79 -12.09
N PRO A 275 -40.00 -8.76 -12.25
CA PRO A 275 -38.80 -8.62 -13.06
C PRO A 275 -37.52 -8.55 -12.18
N VAL A 276 -36.39 -8.81 -12.82
CA VAL A 276 -35.03 -8.56 -12.30
C VAL A 276 -34.84 -7.06 -12.12
N LEU A 277 -34.71 -6.57 -10.89
CA LEU A 277 -34.10 -5.26 -10.63
C LEU A 277 -32.61 -5.50 -10.51
N ALA A 278 -31.88 -5.12 -11.56
CA ALA A 278 -30.43 -5.12 -11.59
C ALA A 278 -29.88 -4.38 -10.36
N PRO A 279 -28.81 -4.85 -9.70
CA PRO A 279 -28.05 -3.97 -8.82
C PRO A 279 -27.56 -2.80 -9.67
N ALA A 280 -27.94 -1.58 -9.27
CA ALA A 280 -27.41 -0.36 -9.83
C ALA A 280 -25.87 -0.44 -9.82
N PRO A 281 -25.19 -0.08 -10.93
CA PRO A 281 -23.74 -0.13 -10.97
C PRO A 281 -23.20 0.77 -9.87
N ALA A 282 -22.37 0.19 -8.98
CA ALA A 282 -21.48 0.98 -8.16
C ALA A 282 -20.69 1.88 -9.11
N ALA A 283 -20.84 3.20 -8.96
CA ALA A 283 -20.06 4.16 -9.70
C ALA A 283 -18.59 3.80 -9.51
N VAL A 284 -17.97 3.29 -10.57
CA VAL A 284 -16.53 3.17 -10.72
C VAL A 284 -16.02 4.61 -10.71
N PRO A 285 -15.15 5.04 -9.77
CA PRO A 285 -14.49 6.32 -9.95
C PRO A 285 -13.64 6.21 -11.21
N GLY A 286 -13.95 7.04 -12.20
CA GLY A 286 -13.16 7.17 -13.42
C GLY A 286 -11.72 7.60 -13.08
N PRO A 287 -10.78 7.42 -14.01
CA PRO A 287 -9.44 7.96 -13.82
C PRO A 287 -9.57 9.47 -13.64
N GLU A 288 -9.10 10.00 -12.50
CA GLU A 288 -8.96 11.44 -12.27
C GLU A 288 -7.91 11.94 -13.29
N GLY A 289 -8.38 12.30 -14.49
CA GLY A 289 -7.71 13.30 -15.32
C GLY A 289 -7.84 14.64 -14.62
N GLU A 290 -6.83 15.49 -14.76
CA GLU A 290 -6.76 16.85 -14.21
C GLU A 290 -8.14 17.51 -14.18
N ALA A 291 -8.69 17.65 -12.97
CA ALA A 291 -10.00 18.25 -12.77
C ALA A 291 -9.91 19.74 -13.13
N ASP A 292 -10.90 20.22 -13.89
CA ASP A 292 -11.05 21.64 -14.20
C ASP A 292 -11.12 22.43 -12.89
N GLU A 293 -10.37 23.53 -12.79
CA GLU A 293 -10.28 24.32 -11.55
C GLU A 293 -11.67 24.79 -11.09
N ASP A 294 -12.54 25.14 -12.06
CA ASP A 294 -13.96 25.48 -11.83
C ASP A 294 -14.76 24.33 -11.21
N GLU A 295 -14.53 23.08 -11.62
CA GLU A 295 -15.20 21.90 -11.05
C GLU A 295 -14.74 21.67 -9.61
N THR A 296 -13.46 21.90 -9.32
CA THR A 296 -12.93 21.75 -7.96
C THR A 296 -13.45 22.83 -7.01
N LEU A 297 -13.59 24.07 -7.48
CA LEU A 297 -14.15 25.18 -6.72
C LEU A 297 -15.63 24.96 -6.41
N ASP A 298 -16.45 24.54 -7.39
CA ASP A 298 -17.86 24.17 -7.16
C ASP A 298 -17.98 23.02 -6.14
N ARG A 299 -17.11 22.02 -6.23
CA ARG A 299 -17.10 20.90 -5.29
C ARG A 299 -16.72 21.33 -3.85
N ARG A 300 -15.75 22.24 -3.70
CA ARG A 300 -15.39 22.82 -2.39
C ARG A 300 -16.54 23.63 -1.80
N ALA A 301 -17.19 24.47 -2.59
CA ALA A 301 -18.35 25.25 -2.15
C ALA A 301 -19.49 24.34 -1.66
N ARG A 302 -19.79 23.27 -2.42
CA ARG A 302 -20.77 22.24 -2.00
C ARG A 302 -20.37 21.56 -0.69
N PHE A 303 -19.09 21.20 -0.54
CA PHE A 303 -18.59 20.58 0.69
C PHE A 303 -18.70 21.53 1.90
N LYS A 304 -18.43 22.83 1.72
CA LYS A 304 -18.61 23.86 2.76
C LYS A 304 -20.07 23.93 3.24
N ILE A 305 -21.03 23.90 2.32
CA ILE A 305 -22.47 23.88 2.65
C ILE A 305 -22.81 22.65 3.50
N ILE A 306 -22.32 21.46 3.11
CA ILE A 306 -22.54 20.20 3.86
C ILE A 306 -21.97 20.31 5.27
N LEU A 307 -20.75 20.84 5.42
CA LEU A 307 -20.13 21.04 6.73
C LEU A 307 -20.90 22.02 7.59
N ALA A 308 -21.32 23.17 7.05
CA ALA A 308 -22.10 24.16 7.78
C ALA A 308 -23.45 23.59 8.25
N GLN A 309 -24.10 22.77 7.42
CA GLN A 309 -25.32 22.07 7.79
C GLN A 309 -25.08 21.06 8.93
N ASN A 310 -24.01 20.26 8.83
CA ASN A 310 -23.64 19.27 9.85
C ASN A 310 -23.23 19.93 11.17
N ALA A 311 -22.50 21.03 11.13
CA ALA A 311 -22.09 21.82 12.30
C ALA A 311 -23.28 22.39 13.08
N ARG A 312 -24.45 22.55 12.46
CA ARG A 312 -25.70 22.90 13.15
C ARG A 312 -26.45 21.66 13.63
N ARG A 313 -26.63 20.68 12.75
CA ARG A 313 -27.45 19.49 12.98
C ARG A 313 -26.87 18.55 14.04
N HIS A 314 -25.56 18.28 14.02
CA HIS A 314 -24.95 17.31 14.94
C HIS A 314 -24.98 17.79 16.40
N PRO A 315 -24.61 19.04 16.72
CA PRO A 315 -24.75 19.56 18.07
C PRO A 315 -26.19 19.58 18.57
N GLU A 316 -27.16 19.93 17.72
CA GLU A 316 -28.58 19.87 18.07
C GLU A 316 -29.04 18.44 18.40
N ALA A 317 -28.65 17.45 17.60
CA ALA A 317 -28.95 16.05 17.86
C ALA A 317 -28.34 15.57 19.19
N LEU A 318 -27.10 15.94 19.47
CA LEU A 318 -26.43 15.61 20.74
C LEU A 318 -27.09 16.31 21.94
N ARG A 319 -27.51 17.58 21.82
CA ARG A 319 -28.28 18.29 22.87
C ARG A 319 -29.64 17.65 23.10
N ALA A 320 -30.34 17.24 22.04
CA ALA A 320 -31.61 16.52 22.15
C ALA A 320 -31.42 15.16 22.85
N ALA A 321 -30.33 14.43 22.55
CA ALA A 321 -29.99 13.20 23.25
C ALA A 321 -29.68 13.44 24.73
N LEU A 322 -28.98 14.53 25.07
CA LEU A 322 -28.66 14.90 26.46
C LEU A 322 -29.92 15.05 27.33
N GLN A 323 -31.01 15.58 26.77
CA GLN A 323 -32.29 15.73 27.48
C GLN A 323 -32.94 14.38 27.84
N ARG A 324 -32.72 13.35 27.01
CA ARG A 324 -33.31 12.02 27.15
C ARG A 324 -32.37 11.01 27.82
N ALA A 325 -31.08 11.32 27.87
CA ALA A 325 -30.05 10.42 28.34
C ALA A 325 -30.06 10.27 29.88
N PRO A 326 -29.77 9.06 30.39
CA PRO A 326 -29.59 8.82 31.82
C PRO A 326 -28.38 9.60 32.36
N GLU A 327 -28.40 9.96 33.65
CA GLU A 327 -27.37 10.81 34.29
C GLU A 327 -25.93 10.32 34.05
N LEU A 328 -25.73 8.99 34.03
CA LEU A 328 -24.43 8.36 33.78
C LEU A 328 -23.85 8.68 32.38
N ALA A 329 -24.68 8.94 31.38
CA ALA A 329 -24.26 9.23 30.01
C ALA A 329 -24.02 10.72 29.74
N ARG A 330 -24.54 11.61 30.60
CA ARG A 330 -24.52 13.07 30.38
C ARG A 330 -23.12 13.67 30.28
N PRO A 331 -22.14 13.35 31.16
CA PRO A 331 -20.82 13.98 31.08
C PRO A 331 -20.08 13.65 29.78
N ALA A 332 -20.24 12.43 29.26
CA ALA A 332 -19.61 12.02 28.01
C ALA A 332 -20.31 12.62 26.79
N LEU A 333 -21.63 12.84 26.82
CA LEU A 333 -22.34 13.61 25.79
C LEU A 333 -21.92 15.09 25.78
N LEU A 334 -21.74 15.71 26.94
CA LEU A 334 -21.27 17.09 27.04
C LEU A 334 -19.86 17.24 26.44
N ARG A 335 -18.94 16.32 26.76
CA ARG A 335 -17.61 16.27 26.13
C ARG A 335 -17.70 16.11 24.62
N ALA A 336 -18.51 15.17 24.13
CA ALA A 336 -18.68 14.93 22.69
C ALA A 336 -19.24 16.18 21.97
N LEU A 337 -20.20 16.87 22.58
CA LEU A 337 -20.77 18.12 22.07
C LEU A 337 -19.71 19.21 21.98
N GLU A 338 -18.97 19.45 23.06
CA GLU A 338 -17.91 20.46 23.13
C GLU A 338 -16.83 20.21 22.08
N THR A 339 -16.28 19.00 22.04
CA THR A 339 -15.25 18.64 21.06
C THR A 339 -15.78 18.77 19.62
N SER A 340 -17.02 18.34 19.35
CA SER A 340 -17.58 18.46 18.00
C SER A 340 -17.72 19.92 17.54
N ASN A 341 -18.17 20.83 18.42
CA ASN A 341 -18.31 22.25 18.08
C ASN A 341 -16.96 22.86 17.73
N ILE A 342 -15.96 22.62 18.57
CA ILE A 342 -14.61 23.14 18.39
C ILE A 342 -14.02 22.66 17.06
N GLU A 343 -14.15 21.37 16.75
CA GLU A 343 -13.57 20.83 15.51
C GLU A 343 -14.32 21.33 14.26
N TYR A 344 -15.65 21.47 14.31
CA TYR A 344 -16.42 22.05 13.20
C TYR A 344 -16.11 23.53 12.96
N GLU A 345 -15.95 24.31 14.01
CA GLU A 345 -15.62 25.74 13.91
C GLU A 345 -14.27 25.93 13.20
N LYS A 346 -13.23 25.21 13.65
CA LYS A 346 -11.91 25.21 12.99
C LYS A 346 -11.99 24.81 11.52
N LEU A 347 -12.77 23.78 11.20
CA LEU A 347 -12.93 23.30 9.82
C LEU A 347 -13.56 24.36 8.90
N LEU A 348 -14.56 25.09 9.40
CA LEU A 348 -15.22 26.15 8.64
C LEU A 348 -14.32 27.37 8.45
N GLU A 349 -13.63 27.80 9.51
CA GLU A 349 -12.63 28.87 9.46
C GLU A 349 -11.53 28.54 8.42
N PHE A 350 -11.00 27.31 8.45
CA PHE A 350 -10.01 26.88 7.46
C PHE A 350 -10.53 26.92 6.02
N LEU A 351 -11.80 26.64 5.77
CA LEU A 351 -12.38 26.71 4.42
C LEU A 351 -12.60 28.15 3.96
N GLU A 352 -12.97 29.06 4.86
CA GLU A 352 -13.12 30.48 4.56
C GLU A 352 -11.78 31.12 4.21
N GLU A 353 -10.73 30.83 4.98
CA GLU A 353 -9.36 31.24 4.65
C GLU A 353 -8.88 30.72 3.28
N LEU A 354 -9.34 29.53 2.86
CA LEU A 354 -8.96 28.94 1.57
C LEU A 354 -9.62 29.67 0.40
N GLU A 355 -10.86 30.13 0.56
CA GLU A 355 -11.58 30.90 -0.47
C GLU A 355 -11.00 32.30 -0.61
N GLU A 356 -10.75 33.00 0.51
CA GLU A 356 -10.15 34.34 0.49
C GLU A 356 -8.75 34.38 -0.13
N GLN A 357 -8.02 33.27 -0.08
CA GLN A 357 -6.69 33.18 -0.71
C GLN A 357 -6.79 32.89 -2.21
N ALA A 358 -7.73 32.02 -2.63
CA ALA A 358 -7.95 31.75 -4.05
C ALA A 358 -8.43 33.01 -4.79
N GLU A 359 -9.31 33.81 -4.18
CA GLU A 359 -9.79 35.07 -4.76
C GLU A 359 -8.67 36.12 -4.90
N LYS A 360 -7.67 36.11 -4.01
CA LYS A 360 -6.49 37.00 -4.12
C LYS A 360 -5.51 36.55 -5.20
N ASP A 361 -5.32 35.24 -5.37
CA ASP A 361 -4.39 34.69 -6.36
C ASP A 361 -4.91 34.89 -7.80
N ASP A 362 -6.23 35.09 -8.00
CA ASP A 362 -6.84 35.41 -9.30
C ASP A 362 -6.82 36.92 -9.67
N GLU A 363 -6.53 37.82 -8.71
CA GLU A 363 -6.46 39.28 -8.94
C GLU A 363 -5.06 39.82 -9.27
N ASP A 364 -3.98 39.04 -9.03
CA ASP A 364 -2.56 39.38 -9.28
C ASP A 364 -2.04 38.76 -10.60
#